data_AF-X6JDP6-F1
#
_entry.id   AF-X6JDP6-F1
#
_cell.length_a   1.000
_cell.length_b   1.000
_cell.length_c   1.000
_cell.angle_alpha   90.00
_cell.angle_beta   90.00
_cell.angle_gamma   90.00
#
_symmetry.space_group_name_H-M   'P 1'
#
loop_
_entity.id
_entity.type
_entity.pdbx_description
1 polymer ?
#
loop_
_entity_poly.entity_id
_entity_poly.type
_entity_poly.pdbx_seq_one_letter_code
_entity_poly.pdbx_strand_id
1 'polypeptide(L)' 'MDGDTVTATHIVHATTPIRAAREATDRDITLRTSEPIWIRVADEKHGHIFEYSFSQLG' A
#
# COMPACT_ATOMS: atom_id res chain seq x y z
N MET A 1 -13.65 -2.79 -12.85
CA MET A 1 -12.95 -2.41 -11.59
C MET A 1 -13.63 -1.13 -11.15
N ASP A 2 -14.87 -1.25 -10.65
CA ASP A 2 -15.72 -0.12 -10.29
C ASP A 2 -15.86 -0.14 -8.76
N GLY A 3 -15.28 0.86 -8.08
CA GLY A 3 -15.44 1.02 -6.64
C GLY A 3 -14.26 1.69 -5.94
N ASP A 4 -13.03 1.43 -6.38
CA ASP A 4 -11.84 2.00 -5.73
C ASP A 4 -11.39 3.27 -6.43
N THR A 5 -11.48 4.40 -5.73
CA THR A 5 -10.93 5.69 -6.18
C THR A 5 -9.50 5.82 -5.68
N VAL A 6 -8.54 5.93 -6.59
CA VAL A 6 -7.14 6.22 -6.24
C VAL A 6 -7.03 7.68 -5.81
N THR A 7 -6.64 7.91 -4.56
CA THR A 7 -6.48 9.25 -3.99
C THR A 7 -5.07 9.81 -4.14
N ALA A 8 -4.05 8.94 -4.25
CA ALA A 8 -2.65 9.29 -4.44
C ALA A 8 -1.88 8.15 -5.14
N THR A 9 -0.75 8.47 -5.78
CA THR A 9 0.14 7.49 -6.40
C THR A 9 1.59 7.95 -6.25
N HIS A 10 2.48 7.01 -5.88
CA HIS A 10 3.90 7.25 -5.70
C HIS A 10 4.70 6.12 -6.34
N ILE A 11 5.87 6.45 -6.89
CA ILE A 11 6.88 5.46 -7.31
C ILE A 11 7.99 5.50 -6.27
N VAL A 12 8.27 4.36 -5.64
CA VAL A 12 9.26 4.23 -4.57
C VAL A 12 10.22 3.10 -4.90
N HIS A 13 11.52 3.38 -4.74
CA HIS A 13 12.57 2.36 -4.89
C HIS A 13 12.88 1.76 -3.51
N ALA A 14 12.22 0.65 -3.18
CA ALA A 14 12.44 -0.05 -1.92
C ALA A 14 12.80 -1.52 -2.14
N THR A 15 13.44 -2.11 -1.13
CA THR A 15 13.85 -3.53 -1.15
C THR A 15 12.70 -4.49 -0.85
N THR A 16 11.59 -4.02 -0.28
CA THR A 16 10.41 -4.81 0.03
C THR A 16 9.12 -4.00 -0.20
N PRO A 17 7.99 -4.65 -0.53
CA PRO A 17 6.72 -3.94 -0.76
C PRO A 17 6.20 -3.21 0.48
N ILE A 18 6.34 -3.81 1.67
CA ILE A 18 5.94 -3.17 2.93
C ILE A 18 6.76 -1.90 3.21
N ARG A 19 8.04 -1.89 2.83
CA ARG A 19 8.88 -0.69 2.97
C ARG A 19 8.47 0.38 1.97
N ALA A 20 8.17 0.01 0.72
CA ALA A 20 7.65 0.95 -0.27
C ALA A 20 6.37 1.65 0.21
N ALA A 21 5.42 0.89 0.78
CA ALA A 21 4.18 1.48 1.29
C ALA A 21 4.39 2.38 2.52
N ARG A 22 5.31 2.02 3.43
CA ARG A 22 5.66 2.90 4.57
C ARG A 22 6.31 4.20 4.10
N GLU A 23 7.27 4.11 3.19
CA GLU A 23 7.95 5.29 2.65
C GLU A 23 7.00 6.18 1.83
N ALA A 24 6.08 5.59 1.06
CA ALA A 24 5.10 6.35 0.27
C ALA A 24 4.07 7.08 1.14
N THR A 25 3.79 6.60 2.34
CA THR A 25 2.73 7.13 3.20
C THR A 25 3.22 7.84 4.45
N ASP A 26 4.51 7.68 4.79
CA ASP A 26 5.12 8.11 6.05
C ASP A 26 4.34 7.66 7.29
N ARG A 27 3.74 6.46 7.21
CA ARG A 27 2.87 5.89 8.24
C ARG A 27 3.14 4.41 8.45
N ASP A 28 2.83 3.94 9.65
CA ASP A 28 2.78 2.52 9.93
C ASP A 28 1.60 1.86 9.21
N ILE A 29 1.89 0.67 8.69
CA ILE A 29 0.97 -0.13 7.88
C ILE A 29 1.01 -1.59 8.33
N THR A 30 -0.10 -2.27 8.12
CA THR A 30 -0.29 -3.70 8.34
C THR A 30 -0.92 -4.36 7.13
N LEU A 31 -0.97 -5.70 7.10
CA LEU A 31 -1.72 -6.43 6.08
C LEU A 31 -3.19 -6.04 6.15
N ARG A 32 -3.77 -5.76 4.98
CA ARG A 32 -5.18 -5.38 4.84
C ARG A 32 -6.08 -6.51 5.31
N THR A 33 -7.19 -6.15 5.95
CA THR A 33 -8.30 -7.06 6.26
C THR A 33 -9.58 -6.63 5.55
N SER A 34 -10.17 -5.50 5.92
CA SER A 34 -11.43 -4.99 5.37
C SER A 34 -11.53 -3.46 5.38
N GLU A 35 -10.42 -2.76 5.58
CA GLU A 35 -10.39 -1.32 5.78
C GLU A 35 -10.82 -0.57 4.51
N PRO A 36 -11.61 0.52 4.66
CA PRO A 36 -12.14 1.30 3.53
C PRO A 36 -11.05 2.13 2.84
N ILE A 37 -10.00 2.53 3.58
CA ILE A 37 -8.83 3.23 3.06
C ILE A 37 -7.66 2.29 3.16
N TRP A 38 -7.02 2.02 2.03
CA TRP A 38 -5.99 1.01 1.91
C TRP A 38 -4.97 1.40 0.84
N ILE A 39 -3.85 0.68 0.81
CA ILE A 39 -2.70 0.93 -0.05
C ILE A 39 -2.48 -0.30 -0.92
N ARG A 40 -2.30 -0.07 -2.22
CA ARG A 40 -1.87 -1.10 -3.18
C ARG A 40 -0.42 -0.86 -3.57
N VAL A 41 0.43 -1.85 -3.42
CA VAL A 41 1.80 -1.83 -3.94
C VAL A 41 1.90 -2.81 -5.10
N ALA A 42 2.27 -2.31 -6.27
CA ALA A 42 2.60 -3.13 -7.42
C ALA A 42 4.13 -3.24 -7.53
N ASP A 43 4.66 -4.45 -7.46
CA ASP A 43 6.03 -4.76 -7.85
C ASP A 43 6.04 -4.98 -9.36
N GLU A 44 6.40 -3.95 -10.11
CA GLU A 44 6.42 -3.99 -11.58
C GLU A 44 7.45 -4.98 -12.15
N LYS A 45 8.52 -5.28 -11.40
CA LYS A 45 9.59 -6.16 -11.85
C LYS A 45 9.16 -7.62 -11.83
N HIS A 46 8.41 -8.01 -10.80
CA HIS A 46 7.97 -9.39 -10.60
C HIS A 46 6.48 -9.60 -10.91
N GLY A 47 5.72 -8.54 -11.17
CA GLY A 47 4.29 -8.59 -11.48
C GLY A 47 3.41 -8.95 -10.27
N HIS A 48 3.88 -8.69 -9.04
CA HIS A 48 3.15 -8.99 -7.81
C HIS A 48 2.41 -7.77 -7.29
N ILE A 49 1.24 -8.00 -6.67
CA ILE A 49 0.44 -6.96 -6.04
C ILE A 49 0.29 -7.31 -4.55
N PHE A 50 0.49 -6.31 -3.70
CA PHE A 50 0.34 -6.42 -2.26
C PHE A 50 -0.64 -5.35 -1.76
N GLU A 51 -1.46 -5.71 -0.78
CA GLU A 51 -2.45 -4.81 -0.20
C GLU A 51 -2.19 -4.61 1.30
N TYR A 52 -2.18 -3.35 1.72
CA TYR A 52 -1.94 -2.95 3.10
C TYR A 52 -3.02 -1.99 3.57
N SER A 53 -3.22 -1.91 4.88
CA SER A 53 -4.03 -0.90 5.53
C SER A 53 -3.16 -0.09 6.50
N PHE A 54 -3.61 1.13 6.83
CA PHE A 54 -2.98 1.89 7.90
C PHE A 54 -3.17 1.17 9.22
N SER A 55 -2.10 1.02 9.99
CA SER A 55 -2.21 0.55 11.36
C SER A 55 -3.07 1.55 12.12
N GLN A 56 -4.22 1.11 12.66
CA GLN A 56 -4.95 1.91 13.64
C GLN A 56 -4.02 2.09 14.83
N LEU A 57 -3.55 3.33 15.04
CA LEU A 57 -3.06 3.75 16.34
C LEU A 57 -4.23 3.52 17.31
N GLY A 58 -4.08 2.53 18.19
CA GLY A 58 -5.02 2.27 19.29
C GLY A 58 -5.05 3.42 20.28
#